data_AF-A0A5H2PKA3-F1
#
_entry.id   AF-A0A5H2PKA3-F1
#
_cell.length_a   1.000
_cell.length_b   1.000
_cell.length_c   1.000
_cell.angle_alpha   90.00
_cell.angle_beta   90.00
_cell.angle_gamma   90.00
#
_symmetry.space_group_name_H-M   'P 1'
#
loop_
_entity.id
_entity.type
_entity.pdbx_description
1 polymer ?
#
loop_
_entity_poly.entity_id
_entity_poly.type
_entity_poly.pdbx_seq_one_letter_code
_entity_poly.pdbx_strand_id
1 'polypeptide(L)'
;MPNILVVDLEATCDDNAPTFDMETIEVGAVWVAPDGAVLDRFQAFSRPLINPRLTPFCSTLTNIHQTDVDSAPTFPAVAEALRAFVARYRQPGATWASWGAWDHKQLDRDSARHGITPPIDLPHINAKRLFAKARRIGKEVGMAKACELVSLQLEGAHHRALDDALNVARLLPWVLGPLEGATKQPPDRSS
;
A
#
# COMPACT_ATOMS: atom_id res chain seq x y z
N MET A 1 19.50 4.62 6.06
CA MET A 1 18.09 5.05 6.14
C MET A 1 17.39 4.19 7.19
N PRO A 2 16.30 4.61 7.85
CA PRO A 2 15.50 3.71 8.70
C PRO A 2 14.61 2.80 7.84
N ASN A 3 14.08 1.73 8.44
CA ASN A 3 13.10 0.86 7.78
C ASN A 3 11.86 1.67 7.33
N ILE A 4 11.27 1.22 6.23
CA ILE A 4 10.04 1.79 5.68
C ILE A 4 8.97 0.71 5.64
N LEU A 5 7.82 1.01 6.22
CA LEU A 5 6.63 0.18 6.09
C LEU A 5 5.89 0.62 4.82
N VAL A 6 5.68 -0.27 3.86
CA VAL A 6 4.85 0.00 2.69
C VAL A 6 3.49 -0.63 2.92
N VAL A 7 2.42 0.14 2.70
CA VAL A 7 1.03 -0.31 2.90
C VAL A 7 0.22 0.04 1.66
N ASP A 8 -0.67 -0.87 1.30
CA ASP A 8 -1.69 -0.68 0.29
C ASP A 8 -3.00 -1.28 0.80
N LEU A 9 -4.14 -0.70 0.40
CA LEU A 9 -5.46 -1.10 0.84
C LEU A 9 -6.38 -1.34 -0.35
N GLU A 10 -7.17 -2.40 -0.28
CA GLU A 10 -8.38 -2.53 -1.09
C GLU A 10 -9.61 -2.18 -0.27
N ALA A 11 -10.62 -1.58 -0.92
CA ALA A 11 -11.88 -1.23 -0.28
C ALA A 11 -13.09 -1.61 -1.13
N THR A 12 -14.24 -1.73 -0.47
CA THR A 12 -15.53 -1.81 -1.14
C THR A 12 -15.68 -0.63 -2.10
N CYS A 13 -16.13 -0.88 -3.34
CA CYS A 13 -16.31 0.17 -4.34
C CYS A 13 -17.46 -0.14 -5.31
N ASP A 14 -17.92 0.90 -6.00
CA ASP A 14 -18.97 0.83 -7.03
C ASP A 14 -18.68 1.89 -8.09
N ASP A 15 -18.64 1.49 -9.35
CA ASP A 15 -18.36 2.38 -10.48
C ASP A 15 -19.51 3.35 -10.78
N ASN A 16 -20.71 3.06 -10.28
CA ASN A 16 -21.91 3.88 -10.47
C ASN A 16 -22.15 4.88 -9.32
N ALA A 17 -21.34 4.82 -8.25
CA ALA A 17 -21.51 5.65 -7.07
C ALA A 17 -20.23 6.44 -6.74
N PRO A 18 -20.07 7.67 -7.25
CA PRO A 18 -18.89 8.51 -7.00
C PRO A 18 -18.64 8.82 -5.53
N THR A 19 -19.68 8.76 -4.68
CA THR A 19 -19.61 9.00 -3.23
C THR A 19 -19.85 7.72 -2.43
N PHE A 20 -19.45 6.55 -2.96
CA PHE A 20 -19.60 5.28 -2.28
C PHE A 20 -18.95 5.31 -0.89
N ASP A 21 -19.65 4.85 0.14
CA ASP A 21 -19.11 4.78 1.50
C ASP A 21 -18.19 3.57 1.63
N MET A 22 -16.89 3.81 1.43
CA MET A 22 -15.88 2.77 1.33
C MET A 22 -15.46 2.24 2.71
N GLU A 23 -15.30 0.92 2.79
CA GLU A 23 -14.70 0.18 3.91
C GLU A 23 -13.49 -0.60 3.40
N THR A 24 -12.37 -0.59 4.13
CA THR A 24 -11.23 -1.47 3.83
C THR A 24 -11.65 -2.94 3.92
N ILE A 25 -11.34 -3.69 2.85
CA ILE A 25 -11.61 -5.13 2.72
C ILE A 25 -10.35 -5.98 2.60
N GLU A 26 -9.20 -5.40 2.24
CA GLU A 26 -7.90 -6.06 2.31
C GLU A 26 -6.83 -5.05 2.74
N VAL A 27 -5.93 -5.49 3.62
CA VAL A 27 -4.73 -4.76 4.03
C VAL A 27 -3.52 -5.55 3.57
N GLY A 28 -2.65 -4.93 2.78
CA GLY A 28 -1.33 -5.44 2.46
C GLY A 28 -0.26 -4.55 3.08
N ALA A 29 0.71 -5.12 3.78
CA ALA A 29 1.81 -4.37 4.35
C ALA A 29 3.14 -5.11 4.28
N VAL A 30 4.22 -4.38 4.05
CA VAL A 30 5.57 -4.92 3.86
C VAL A 30 6.57 -4.05 4.60
N TRP A 31 7.39 -4.64 5.46
CA TRP A 31 8.55 -3.94 6.01
C TRP A 31 9.74 -4.06 5.05
N VAL A 32 10.36 -2.93 4.74
CA VAL A 32 11.51 -2.84 3.82
C VAL A 32 12.71 -2.25 4.56
N ALA A 33 13.84 -2.94 4.48
CA ALA A 33 15.12 -2.51 5.01
C ALA A 33 15.76 -1.41 4.13
N PRO A 34 16.79 -0.71 4.63
CA PRO A 34 17.42 0.41 3.92
C PRO A 34 18.13 0.03 2.61
N ASP A 35 18.49 -1.25 2.47
CA ASP A 35 19.07 -1.85 1.26
C ASP A 35 18.00 -2.35 0.27
N GLY A 36 16.73 -2.30 0.65
CA GLY A 36 15.58 -2.73 -0.16
C GLY A 36 15.13 -4.16 0.14
N ALA A 37 15.76 -4.86 1.08
CA ALA A 37 15.34 -6.20 1.45
C ALA A 37 13.97 -6.18 2.14
N VAL A 38 13.08 -7.08 1.73
CA VAL A 38 11.79 -7.29 2.43
C VAL A 38 12.05 -8.06 3.71
N LEU A 39 11.72 -7.44 4.85
CA LEU A 39 11.94 -8.00 6.19
C LEU A 39 10.77 -8.88 6.65
N ASP A 40 9.54 -8.46 6.39
CA ASP A 40 8.33 -9.18 6.77
C ASP A 40 7.14 -8.72 5.91
N ARG A 41 6.09 -9.54 5.87
CA ARG A 41 4.88 -9.31 5.08
C ARG A 41 3.64 -9.54 5.94
N PHE A 42 2.61 -8.75 5.69
CA PHE A 42 1.31 -8.86 6.32
C PHE A 42 0.22 -8.76 5.26
N GLN A 43 -0.77 -9.64 5.36
CA GLN A 43 -1.96 -9.62 4.54
C GLN A 43 -3.15 -10.05 5.39
N ALA A 44 -4.22 -9.29 5.34
CA ALA A 44 -5.46 -9.63 6.04
C ALA A 44 -6.66 -9.08 5.29
N PHE A 45 -7.69 -9.91 5.14
CA PHE A 45 -9.01 -9.46 4.74
C PHE A 45 -9.76 -8.87 5.93
N SER A 46 -10.68 -7.94 5.64
CA SER A 46 -11.57 -7.29 6.59
C SER A 46 -13.00 -7.40 6.11
N ARG A 47 -13.91 -7.78 7.01
CA ARG A 47 -15.34 -7.86 6.71
C ARG A 47 -16.00 -6.48 6.77
N PRO A 48 -16.55 -5.96 5.65
CA PRO A 48 -17.30 -4.70 5.66
C PRO A 48 -18.65 -4.86 6.38
N LEU A 49 -19.09 -3.83 7.09
CA LEU A 49 -20.32 -3.79 7.89
C LEU A 49 -21.38 -2.85 7.31
N ILE A 50 -20.98 -1.78 6.62
CA ILE A 50 -21.90 -0.84 5.96
C ILE A 50 -22.37 -1.41 4.63
N ASN A 51 -21.44 -1.88 3.80
CA ASN A 51 -21.71 -2.49 2.51
C ASN A 51 -21.20 -3.95 2.49
N PRO A 52 -21.86 -4.88 3.22
CA PRO A 52 -21.34 -6.23 3.43
C PRO A 52 -21.31 -7.09 2.16
N ARG A 53 -22.07 -6.71 1.13
CA ARG A 53 -22.05 -7.38 -0.19
C ARG A 53 -21.15 -6.61 -1.15
N LEU A 54 -20.10 -7.25 -1.62
CA LEU A 54 -19.22 -6.69 -2.64
C LEU A 54 -19.99 -6.55 -3.95
N THR A 55 -19.78 -5.43 -4.64
CA THR A 55 -20.31 -5.25 -5.99
C THR A 55 -19.55 -6.16 -6.96
N PRO A 56 -20.16 -6.53 -8.11
CA PRO A 56 -19.44 -7.22 -9.18
C PRO A 56 -18.21 -6.45 -9.67
N PHE A 57 -18.31 -5.11 -9.73
CA PHE A 57 -17.21 -4.22 -10.08
C PHE A 57 -16.05 -4.36 -9.09
N CYS A 58 -16.32 -4.24 -7.79
CA CYS A 58 -15.31 -4.37 -6.73
C CYS A 58 -14.61 -5.73 -6.77
N SER A 59 -15.40 -6.80 -6.90
CA SER A 59 -14.85 -8.17 -6.97
C SER A 59 -14.00 -8.37 -8.22
N THR A 60 -14.39 -7.82 -9.37
CA THR A 60 -13.62 -7.91 -10.62
C THR A 60 -12.35 -7.08 -10.56
N LEU A 61 -12.43 -5.88 -9.98
CA LEU A 61 -11.31 -4.95 -9.86
C LEU A 61 -10.22 -5.53 -8.96
N THR A 62 -10.60 -6.00 -7.78
CA THR A 62 -9.69 -6.42 -6.71
C THR A 62 -9.39 -7.92 -6.71
N ASN A 63 -10.15 -8.72 -7.47
CA ASN A 63 -10.11 -10.18 -7.41
C ASN A 63 -10.38 -10.75 -5.99
N ILE A 64 -11.08 -10.00 -5.15
CA ILE A 64 -11.56 -10.41 -3.82
C ILE A 64 -12.99 -10.93 -3.97
N HIS A 65 -13.23 -12.15 -3.47
CA HIS A 65 -14.52 -12.79 -3.54
C HIS A 65 -15.32 -12.53 -2.26
N GLN A 66 -16.65 -12.62 -2.37
CA GLN A 66 -17.54 -12.47 -1.22
C GLN A 66 -17.17 -13.44 -0.06
N THR A 67 -16.73 -14.65 -0.37
CA THR A 67 -16.31 -15.64 0.62
C THR A 67 -15.06 -15.22 1.42
N ASP A 68 -14.18 -14.43 0.80
CA ASP A 68 -12.96 -13.93 1.44
C ASP A 68 -13.32 -12.93 2.55
N VAL A 69 -14.28 -12.04 2.29
CA VAL A 69 -14.73 -11.04 3.27
C VAL A 69 -15.76 -11.57 4.27
N ASP A 70 -16.61 -12.53 3.89
CA ASP A 70 -17.63 -13.09 4.78
C ASP A 70 -17.02 -13.79 6.01
N SER A 71 -15.89 -14.48 5.78
CA SER A 71 -15.15 -15.24 6.80
C SER A 71 -14.09 -14.39 7.53
N ALA A 72 -13.85 -13.16 7.07
CA ALA A 72 -12.83 -12.28 7.62
C ALA A 72 -13.19 -11.70 8.99
N PRO A 73 -12.18 -11.36 9.82
CA PRO A 73 -12.38 -10.49 10.98
C PRO A 73 -12.89 -9.10 10.56
N THR A 74 -13.48 -8.36 11.50
CA THR A 74 -13.86 -6.95 11.26
C THR A 74 -12.63 -6.04 11.28
N PHE A 75 -12.75 -4.84 10.70
CA PHE A 75 -11.66 -3.87 10.64
C PHE A 75 -10.94 -3.63 11.99
N PRO A 76 -11.61 -3.49 13.15
CA PRO A 76 -10.91 -3.32 14.43
C PRO A 76 -9.94 -4.47 14.78
N ALA A 77 -10.31 -5.72 14.47
CA ALA A 77 -9.43 -6.86 14.72
C ALA A 77 -8.25 -6.88 13.74
N VAL A 78 -8.49 -6.53 12.47
CA VAL A 78 -7.43 -6.40 11.46
C VAL A 78 -6.48 -5.25 11.80
N ALA A 79 -6.99 -4.13 12.28
CA ALA A 79 -6.22 -2.97 12.72
C ALA A 79 -5.30 -3.32 13.89
N GLU A 80 -5.77 -4.12 14.86
CA GLU A 80 -4.93 -4.58 15.96
C GLU A 80 -3.82 -5.54 15.48
N ALA A 81 -4.16 -6.47 14.57
CA ALA A 81 -3.17 -7.35 13.95
C ALA A 81 -2.11 -6.55 13.15
N LEU A 82 -2.54 -5.52 12.42
CA LEU A 82 -1.65 -4.60 11.71
C LEU A 82 -0.77 -3.83 12.70
N ARG A 83 -1.32 -3.29 13.78
CA ARG A 83 -0.56 -2.58 14.82
C ARG A 83 0.55 -3.47 15.40
N ALA A 84 0.23 -4.72 15.70
CA ALA A 84 1.20 -5.70 16.19
C ALA A 84 2.30 -5.97 15.14
N PHE A 85 1.93 -6.05 13.85
CA PHE A 85 2.90 -6.18 12.75
C PHE A 85 3.81 -4.94 12.62
N VAL A 86 3.25 -3.73 12.71
CA VAL A 86 4.03 -2.48 12.68
C VAL A 86 5.06 -2.44 13.81
N ALA A 87 4.68 -2.88 15.01
CA ALA A 87 5.58 -2.86 16.16
C ALA A 87 6.84 -3.74 16.01
N ARG A 88 6.81 -4.80 15.18
CA ARG A 88 7.91 -5.78 15.06
C ARG A 88 9.24 -5.18 14.56
N TYR A 89 9.16 -4.20 13.65
CA TYR A 89 10.34 -3.61 12.99
C TYR A 89 10.41 -2.09 13.14
N ARG A 90 9.56 -1.52 14.01
CA ARG A 90 9.57 -0.08 14.31
C ARG A 90 10.90 0.31 14.95
N GLN A 91 11.48 1.38 14.43
CA GLN A 91 12.69 2.00 14.97
C GLN A 91 12.60 3.53 14.88
N PRO A 92 13.44 4.28 15.61
CA PRO A 92 13.49 5.73 15.50
C PRO A 92 13.69 6.19 14.05
N GLY A 93 12.85 7.13 13.61
CA GLY A 93 12.87 7.64 12.24
C GLY A 93 12.19 6.76 11.20
N ALA A 94 11.68 5.58 11.57
CA ALA A 94 10.87 4.77 10.65
C ALA A 94 9.67 5.58 10.14
N THR A 95 9.33 5.35 8.88
CA THR A 95 8.19 5.96 8.21
C THR A 95 7.34 4.87 7.58
N TRP A 96 6.13 5.23 7.17
CA TRP A 96 5.36 4.36 6.31
C TRP A 96 4.98 5.08 5.03
N ALA A 97 4.85 4.32 3.95
CA ALA A 97 4.52 4.82 2.63
C ALA A 97 3.34 4.04 2.07
N SER A 98 2.56 4.72 1.26
CA SER A 98 1.62 4.09 0.32
C SER A 98 1.76 4.80 -1.01
N TRP A 99 1.22 4.24 -2.09
CA TRP A 99 1.37 4.87 -3.39
C TRP A 99 0.76 6.28 -3.38
N GLY A 100 -0.51 6.42 -3.00
CA GLY A 100 -1.18 7.71 -2.84
C GLY A 100 -1.46 8.08 -1.38
N ALA A 101 -2.04 9.25 -1.15
CA ALA A 101 -2.53 9.62 0.19
C ALA A 101 -3.91 9.02 0.53
N TRP A 102 -4.46 8.17 -0.35
CA TRP A 102 -5.80 7.61 -0.16
C TRP A 102 -5.81 6.58 0.98
N ASP A 103 -4.83 5.67 1.02
CA ASP A 103 -4.73 4.62 2.04
C ASP A 103 -4.66 5.17 3.46
N HIS A 104 -3.84 6.22 3.65
CA HIS A 104 -3.75 6.96 4.91
C HIS A 104 -5.11 7.53 5.32
N LYS A 105 -5.80 8.21 4.41
CA LYS A 105 -7.13 8.78 4.70
C LYS A 105 -8.17 7.70 4.95
N GLN A 106 -8.07 6.55 4.28
CA GLN A 106 -9.00 5.44 4.46
C GLN A 106 -8.79 4.76 5.81
N LEU A 107 -7.55 4.53 6.25
CA LEU A 107 -7.25 4.05 7.61
C LEU A 107 -7.79 5.01 8.67
N ASP A 108 -7.61 6.32 8.48
CA ASP A 108 -8.15 7.33 9.41
C ASP A 108 -9.68 7.29 9.46
N ARG A 109 -10.32 7.17 8.29
CA ARG A 109 -11.79 7.08 8.17
C ARG A 109 -12.33 5.83 8.87
N ASP A 110 -11.78 4.66 8.57
CA ASP A 110 -12.24 3.40 9.17
C ASP A 110 -11.96 3.38 10.68
N SER A 111 -10.82 3.92 11.11
CA SER A 111 -10.49 4.06 12.54
C SER A 111 -11.49 4.97 13.26
N ALA A 112 -11.80 6.13 12.68
CA ALA A 112 -12.80 7.05 13.21
C ALA A 112 -14.20 6.43 13.23
N ARG A 113 -14.60 5.71 12.17
CA ARG A 113 -15.89 5.01 12.07
C ARG A 113 -16.06 4.00 13.20
N HIS A 114 -14.99 3.27 13.54
CA HIS A 114 -15.02 2.26 14.60
C HIS A 114 -14.64 2.77 15.98
N GLY A 115 -14.30 4.06 16.14
CA GLY A 115 -13.90 4.64 17.42
C GLY A 115 -12.58 4.07 17.96
N ILE A 116 -11.65 3.70 17.08
CA ILE A 116 -10.33 3.16 17.44
C ILE A 116 -9.21 4.13 17.05
N THR A 117 -8.04 3.99 17.69
CA THR A 117 -6.83 4.70 17.26
C THR A 117 -6.31 4.12 15.94
N PRO A 118 -5.82 4.93 14.98
CA PRO A 118 -5.18 4.42 13.78
C PRO A 118 -4.12 3.35 14.06
N PRO A 119 -4.04 2.29 13.24
CA PRO A 119 -3.15 1.15 13.50
C PRO A 119 -1.67 1.46 13.25
N ILE A 120 -1.37 2.51 12.47
CA ILE A 120 -0.01 2.89 12.09
C ILE A 120 0.35 4.22 12.75
N ASP A 121 1.17 4.16 13.80
CA ASP A 121 1.72 5.34 14.48
C ASP A 121 3.12 5.69 13.93
N LEU A 122 3.17 6.02 12.64
CA LEU A 122 4.38 6.42 11.92
C LEU A 122 4.08 7.59 10.98
N PRO A 123 5.06 8.47 10.68
CA PRO A 123 4.88 9.50 9.66
C PRO A 123 4.64 8.89 8.27
N HIS A 124 3.63 9.41 7.56
CA HIS A 124 3.25 8.94 6.21
C HIS A 124 4.05 9.63 5.11
N ILE A 125 4.40 8.86 4.09
CA ILE A 125 5.02 9.29 2.84
C ILE A 125 4.09 8.95 1.66
N ASN A 126 3.73 9.98 0.88
CA ASN A 126 3.09 9.80 -0.42
C ASN A 126 4.17 9.47 -1.48
N ALA A 127 4.33 8.17 -1.80
CA ALA A 127 5.35 7.68 -2.71
C ALA A 127 5.15 8.17 -4.14
N LYS A 128 3.91 8.25 -4.62
CA LYS A 128 3.54 8.75 -5.96
C LYS A 128 4.01 10.19 -6.19
N ARG A 129 3.82 11.06 -5.19
CA ARG A 129 4.27 12.47 -5.25
C ARG A 129 5.79 12.56 -5.26
N LEU A 130 6.47 11.79 -4.41
CA LEU A 130 7.93 11.77 -4.36
C LEU A 130 8.53 11.19 -5.64
N PHE A 131 7.95 10.13 -6.20
CA PHE A 131 8.34 9.55 -7.48
C PHE A 131 8.26 10.59 -8.60
N ALA A 132 7.11 11.28 -8.75
CA ALA A 132 6.93 12.30 -9.78
C ALA A 132 7.99 13.42 -9.70
N LYS A 133 8.34 13.84 -8.48
CA LYS A 133 9.38 14.82 -8.21
C LYS A 133 10.78 14.28 -8.54
N ALA A 134 11.13 13.10 -8.03
CA ALA A 134 12.43 12.47 -8.21
C ALA A 134 12.73 12.16 -9.69
N ARG A 135 11.69 11.76 -10.44
CA ARG A 135 11.79 11.40 -11.86
C ARG A 135 11.48 12.54 -12.83
N ARG A 136 11.19 13.76 -12.31
CA ARG A 136 10.90 14.97 -13.10
C ARG A 136 9.77 14.77 -14.13
N ILE A 137 8.74 14.01 -13.76
CA ILE A 137 7.61 13.67 -14.66
C ILE A 137 6.64 14.85 -14.82
N GLY A 138 6.67 15.82 -13.91
CA GLY A 138 5.82 17.02 -13.92
C GLY A 138 4.39 16.79 -13.40
N LYS A 139 3.93 15.53 -13.34
CA LYS A 139 2.66 15.12 -12.73
C LYS A 139 2.77 13.76 -12.06
N GLU A 140 1.86 13.50 -11.12
CA GLU A 140 1.71 12.20 -10.49
C GLU A 140 1.18 11.14 -11.47
N VAL A 141 1.61 9.88 -11.33
CA VAL A 141 1.21 8.76 -12.19
C VAL A 141 0.73 7.55 -11.37
N GLY A 142 -0.03 6.63 -11.97
CA GLY A 142 -0.42 5.38 -11.33
C GLY A 142 0.77 4.45 -11.10
N MET A 143 0.67 3.50 -10.16
CA MET A 143 1.75 2.60 -9.79
C MET A 143 2.22 1.76 -10.98
N ALA A 144 1.28 1.17 -11.72
CA ALA A 144 1.57 0.41 -12.94
C ALA A 144 2.39 1.23 -13.96
N LYS A 145 2.02 2.50 -14.17
CA LYS A 145 2.76 3.39 -15.07
C LYS A 145 4.13 3.75 -14.51
N ALA A 146 4.26 3.91 -13.20
CA ALA A 146 5.56 4.15 -12.56
C ALA A 146 6.51 2.97 -12.78
N CYS A 147 6.03 1.73 -12.61
CA CYS A 147 6.78 0.51 -12.91
C CYS A 147 7.26 0.50 -14.38
N GLU A 148 6.36 0.76 -15.34
CA GLU A 148 6.70 0.84 -16.76
C GLU A 148 7.81 1.87 -17.04
N LEU A 149 7.70 3.07 -16.46
CA LEU A 149 8.67 4.16 -16.64
C LEU A 149 10.08 3.84 -16.11
N VAL A 150 10.20 2.86 -15.22
CA VAL A 150 11.49 2.39 -14.68
C VAL A 150 11.83 0.98 -15.14
N SER A 151 11.10 0.47 -16.13
CA SER A 151 11.28 -0.86 -16.71
C SER A 151 11.15 -2.01 -15.69
N LEU A 152 10.34 -1.82 -14.65
CA LEU A 152 9.90 -2.89 -13.76
C LEU A 152 8.63 -3.52 -14.31
N GLN A 153 8.59 -4.84 -14.32
CA GLN A 153 7.36 -5.60 -14.51
C GLN A 153 6.61 -5.66 -13.18
N LEU A 154 5.28 -5.49 -13.22
CA LEU A 154 4.44 -5.78 -12.05
C LEU A 154 4.55 -7.26 -11.70
N GLU A 155 4.74 -7.54 -10.42
CA GLU A 155 4.74 -8.89 -9.86
C GLU A 155 3.45 -9.11 -9.09
N GLY A 156 2.89 -10.32 -9.15
CA GLY A 156 1.63 -10.66 -8.50
C GLY A 156 0.39 -10.17 -9.27
N ALA A 157 -0.76 -10.17 -8.59
CA ALA A 157 -2.03 -9.70 -9.13
C ALA A 157 -2.20 -8.21 -8.82
N HIS A 158 -2.44 -7.40 -9.85
CA HIS A 158 -2.76 -5.98 -9.65
C HIS A 158 -4.10 -5.86 -8.90
N HIS A 159 -4.21 -4.88 -8.00
CA HIS A 159 -5.33 -4.70 -7.08
C HIS A 159 -5.49 -5.82 -6.05
N ARG A 160 -4.36 -6.44 -5.67
CA ARG A 160 -4.23 -7.22 -4.45
C ARG A 160 -3.30 -6.47 -3.52
N ALA A 161 -3.79 -6.15 -2.33
CA ALA A 161 -3.12 -5.18 -1.46
C ALA A 161 -1.67 -5.56 -1.13
N LEU A 162 -1.37 -6.84 -0.88
CA LEU A 162 0.00 -7.26 -0.61
C LEU A 162 0.90 -7.16 -1.85
N ASP A 163 0.40 -7.53 -3.03
CA ASP A 163 1.16 -7.51 -4.27
C ASP A 163 1.44 -6.06 -4.69
N ASP A 164 0.46 -5.17 -4.58
CA ASP A 164 0.63 -3.74 -4.85
C ASP A 164 1.60 -3.11 -3.82
N ALA A 165 1.52 -3.46 -2.53
CA ALA A 165 2.51 -3.02 -1.54
C ALA A 165 3.94 -3.51 -1.86
N LEU A 166 4.11 -4.74 -2.35
CA LEU A 166 5.41 -5.26 -2.80
C LEU A 166 5.93 -4.52 -4.05
N ASN A 167 5.07 -4.18 -5.00
CA ASN A 167 5.46 -3.38 -6.16
C ASN A 167 5.84 -1.95 -5.77
N VAL A 168 5.13 -1.32 -4.83
CA VAL A 168 5.52 -0.02 -4.27
C VAL A 168 6.87 -0.12 -3.53
N ALA A 169 7.10 -1.20 -2.77
CA ALA A 169 8.40 -1.46 -2.14
C ALA A 169 9.53 -1.54 -3.18
N ARG A 170 9.32 -2.24 -4.29
CA ARG A 170 10.27 -2.29 -5.42
C ARG A 170 10.49 -0.92 -6.04
N LEU A 171 9.52 -0.02 -6.04
CA LEU A 171 9.66 1.34 -6.57
C LEU A 171 10.45 2.30 -5.65
N LEU A 172 10.68 1.97 -4.37
CA LEU A 172 11.33 2.86 -3.40
C LEU A 172 12.68 3.47 -3.84
N PRO A 173 13.60 2.75 -4.52
CA PRO A 173 14.85 3.34 -5.03
C PRO A 173 14.62 4.54 -5.98
N TRP A 174 13.50 4.56 -6.70
CA TRP A 174 13.14 5.63 -7.63
C TRP A 174 12.29 6.73 -6.96
N VAL A 175 11.78 6.46 -5.76
CA VAL A 175 11.01 7.40 -4.92
C VAL A 175 11.94 8.23 -4.03
N LEU A 176 12.88 7.57 -3.36
CA LEU A 176 13.72 8.15 -2.29
C LEU A 176 15.17 8.43 -2.73
N GLY A 177 15.60 7.87 -3.86
CA GLY A 177 16.98 7.86 -4.30
C GLY A 177 17.68 6.52 -4.00
N PRO A 178 18.99 6.40 -4.32
CA PRO A 178 19.72 5.15 -4.17
C PRO A 178 19.62 4.58 -2.75
N LEU A 179 19.26 3.30 -2.65
CA LEU A 179 19.27 2.56 -1.40
C LEU A 179 20.71 2.34 -0.93
N GLU A 180 20.91 2.21 0.38
CA GLU A 180 22.25 1.97 0.93
C GLU A 180 22.76 0.59 0.45
N GLY A 181 23.97 0.55 -0.12
CA GLY A 181 24.53 -0.68 -0.67
C GLY A 181 24.16 -0.99 -2.13
N ALA A 182 23.27 -0.23 -2.76
CA ALA A 182 22.98 -0.36 -4.19
C ALA A 182 24.17 0.18 -5.02
N THR A 183 24.99 -0.71 -5.57
CA THR A 183 26.04 -0.36 -6.54
C THR A 183 25.42 0.46 -7.68
N LYS A 184 25.93 1.68 -7.89
CA LYS A 184 25.56 2.51 -9.05
C LYS A 184 25.89 1.74 -10.33
N GLN A 185 24.89 1.21 -11.01
CA GLN A 185 25.09 0.81 -12.39
C GLN A 185 25.21 2.10 -13.22
N PRO A 186 26.34 2.34 -13.91
CA PRO A 186 26.50 3.55 -14.70
C PRO A 186 25.44 3.58 -15.82
N PRO A 187 24.98 4.77 -16.24
CA PRO A 187 24.07 4.86 -17.37
C PRO A 187 24.75 4.29 -18.61
N ASP A 188 24.11 3.30 -19.22
CA ASP A 188 24.49 2.82 -20.54
C ASP A 188 24.38 3.99 -21.51
N ARG A 189 25.54 4.51 -21.92
CA ARG A 189 25.66 5.45 -23.02
C ARG A 189 25.96 4.63 -24.27
N SER A 190 24.94 3.96 -24.81
CA SER A 190 24.98 3.53 -26.20
C SER A 190 24.83 4.79 -27.08
N SER A 191 25.86 4.97 -27.91
CA SER A 191 26.06 6.07 -28.87
C SER A 191 25.01 6.12 -29.98
#